data_AF-A0A1G3XP66-F1
#
_entry.id   AF-A0A1G3XP66-F1
#
_cell.length_a   1.000
_cell.length_b   1.000
_cell.length_c   1.000
_cell.angle_alpha   90.00
_cell.angle_beta   90.00
_cell.angle_gamma   90.00
#
_symmetry.space_group_name_H-M   'P 1'
#
loop_
_entity.id
_entity.type
_entity.pdbx_description
1 polymer ?
#
loop_
_entity_poly.entity_id
_entity_poly.type
_entity_poly.pdbx_seq_one_letter_code
_entity_poly.pdbx_strand_id
1 'polypeptide(L)'
;MPGYYFDIETTGLDPRCSKLCTIQYQALSPKDGSPVGDLVILKEWKSSEKEMLLEFSSVFSPIWDFVPIGENLLFDFNFLNHKMKQHTGKEYGLQFFANKPFIDIKHILVVKNRGSFKGYNHCLGKTGGGSYVPTWYQNGDYDKIEDYIRKEAYCFVNAYMAITKEIPKILLPFETQPL
;
A
#
# COMPACT_ATOMS: atom_id res chain seq x y z
N MET A 1 3.93 -16.63 -5.30
CA MET A 1 4.35 -15.24 -5.57
C MET A 1 3.99 -14.42 -4.34
N PRO A 2 4.94 -13.73 -3.70
CA PRO A 2 4.67 -13.00 -2.47
C PRO A 2 3.87 -11.74 -2.78
N GLY A 3 2.68 -11.63 -2.20
CA GLY A 3 1.95 -10.37 -2.12
C GLY A 3 2.51 -9.53 -0.98
N TYR A 4 2.42 -8.21 -1.09
CA TYR A 4 2.89 -7.29 -0.05
C TYR A 4 1.78 -6.35 0.33
N TYR A 5 1.46 -6.24 1.63
CA TYR A 5 0.82 -5.03 2.13
C TYR A 5 1.65 -3.84 1.66
N PHE A 6 1.02 -2.82 1.09
CA PHE A 6 1.69 -1.63 0.59
C PHE A 6 0.79 -0.40 0.75
N ASP A 7 1.39 0.69 1.20
CA ASP A 7 0.72 1.96 1.50
C ASP A 7 1.76 3.09 1.60
N ILE A 8 1.31 4.35 1.49
CA ILE A 8 2.17 5.53 1.64
C ILE A 8 1.53 6.58 2.55
N GLU A 9 2.37 7.40 3.20
CA GLU A 9 1.89 8.62 3.86
C GLU A 9 2.39 9.87 3.15
N THR A 10 1.54 10.91 3.13
CA THR A 10 1.82 12.15 2.41
C THR A 10 1.39 13.37 3.21
N THR A 11 1.98 14.54 2.94
CA THR A 11 1.55 15.80 3.56
C THR A 11 0.29 16.39 2.93
N GLY A 12 -0.33 15.70 1.97
CA GLY A 12 -1.47 16.18 1.20
C GLY A 12 -1.70 15.34 -0.06
N LEU A 13 -2.85 15.56 -0.71
CA LEU A 13 -3.34 14.68 -1.78
C LEU A 13 -2.76 14.99 -3.17
N ASP A 14 -2.16 16.17 -3.36
CA ASP A 14 -1.62 16.59 -4.65
C ASP A 14 -0.11 16.37 -4.70
N PRO A 15 0.39 15.39 -5.49
CA PRO A 15 1.82 15.07 -5.52
C PRO A 15 2.69 16.20 -6.09
N ARG A 16 2.11 17.21 -6.77
CA ARG A 16 2.86 18.37 -7.30
C ARG A 16 3.39 19.28 -6.21
N CYS A 17 2.66 19.41 -5.11
CA CYS A 17 2.96 20.34 -4.03
C CYS A 17 3.07 19.67 -2.64
N SER A 18 2.57 18.44 -2.50
CA SER A 18 2.62 17.67 -1.25
C SER A 18 3.84 16.76 -1.25
N LYS A 19 4.38 16.45 -0.07
CA LYS A 19 5.56 15.60 0.10
C LYS A 19 5.17 14.15 0.35
N LEU A 20 5.95 13.21 -0.16
CA LEU A 20 5.88 11.80 0.24
C LEU A 20 6.68 11.61 1.54
N CYS A 21 5.99 11.24 2.61
CA CYS A 21 6.53 11.13 3.97
C CYS A 21 7.15 9.75 4.20
N THR A 22 6.39 8.69 3.92
CA THR A 22 6.79 7.30 4.13
C THR A 22 6.34 6.40 3.00
N ILE A 23 7.05 5.29 2.87
CA ILE A 23 6.63 4.13 2.10
C ILE A 23 6.67 2.93 3.05
N GLN A 24 5.56 2.22 3.20
CA GLN A 24 5.46 1.07 4.09
C GLN A 24 5.03 -0.17 3.33
N TYR A 25 5.65 -1.30 3.65
CA TYR A 25 5.26 -2.58 3.08
C TYR A 25 5.65 -3.77 3.96
N GLN A 26 4.91 -4.88 3.82
CA GLN A 26 5.17 -6.13 4.52
C GLN A 26 4.75 -7.30 3.66
N ALA A 27 5.58 -8.34 3.56
CA ALA A 27 5.23 -9.55 2.83
C ALA A 27 4.02 -10.23 3.48
N LEU A 28 3.13 -10.79 2.66
CA LEU A 28 1.94 -11.52 3.09
C LEU A 28 2.00 -12.95 2.59
N SER A 29 1.60 -13.87 3.45
CA SER A 29 1.43 -15.29 3.14
C SER A 29 0.38 -15.45 2.04
N PRO A 30 0.68 -16.13 0.92
CA PRO A 30 -0.31 -16.39 -0.13
C PRO A 30 -1.39 -17.38 0.32
N LYS A 31 -1.20 -18.07 1.44
CA LYS A 31 -2.14 -19.07 1.96
C LYS A 31 -3.33 -18.45 2.68
N ASP A 32 -3.08 -17.40 3.46
CA ASP A 32 -4.06 -16.84 4.39
C ASP A 32 -3.98 -15.32 4.57
N GLY A 33 -3.03 -14.66 3.91
CA GLY A 33 -2.81 -13.21 4.02
C GLY A 33 -2.13 -12.77 5.32
N SER A 34 -1.61 -13.72 6.12
CA SER A 34 -0.88 -13.40 7.35
C SER A 34 0.46 -12.70 7.07
N PRO A 35 0.94 -11.81 7.95
CA PRO A 35 2.18 -11.09 7.74
C PRO A 35 3.40 -12.03 7.84
N VAL A 36 4.38 -11.81 6.96
CA VAL A 36 5.65 -12.53 6.90
C VAL A 36 6.79 -11.54 7.06
N GLY A 37 7.64 -11.76 8.05
CA GLY A 37 8.72 -10.84 8.40
C GLY A 37 8.21 -9.53 9.00
N ASP A 38 9.11 -8.56 9.15
CA ASP A 38 8.81 -7.27 9.77
C ASP A 38 8.15 -6.29 8.79
N LEU A 39 7.34 -5.39 9.32
CA LEU A 39 6.84 -4.23 8.58
C LEU A 39 8.00 -3.28 8.28
N VAL A 40 8.30 -3.10 6.99
CA VAL A 40 9.27 -2.11 6.53
C VAL A 40 8.58 -0.75 6.47
N ILE A 41 9.23 0.28 7.04
CA ILE A 41 8.77 1.67 6.99
C ILE A 41 9.96 2.53 6.57
N LEU A 42 10.01 2.89 5.29
CA LEU A 42 10.97 3.85 4.76
C LEU A 42 10.49 5.26 5.08
N LYS A 43 11.42 6.13 5.49
CA LYS A 43 11.10 7.43 6.07
C LYS A 43 11.98 8.49 5.45
N GLU A 44 11.36 9.49 4.82
CA GLU A 44 12.11 10.54 4.15
C GLU A 44 12.95 11.37 5.13
N TRP A 45 12.47 11.58 6.38
CA TRP A 45 13.18 12.34 7.41
C TRP A 45 14.39 11.60 8.01
N LYS A 46 14.63 10.34 7.63
CA LYS A 46 15.87 9.62 7.94
C LYS A 46 16.89 9.65 6.80
N SER A 47 16.47 10.04 5.60
CA SER A 47 17.33 10.13 4.42
C SER A 47 16.93 11.34 3.58
N SER A 48 16.15 11.13 2.52
CA SER A 48 15.42 12.14 1.77
C SER A 48 14.30 11.45 0.98
N GLU A 49 13.36 12.23 0.44
CA GLU A 49 12.32 11.69 -0.44
C GLU A 49 12.93 10.97 -1.66
N LYS A 50 14.03 11.49 -2.21
CA LYS A 50 14.75 10.89 -3.34
C LYS A 50 15.39 9.54 -2.99
N GLU A 51 16.12 9.47 -1.88
CA GLU A 51 16.80 8.22 -1.47
C GLU A 51 15.78 7.13 -1.11
N MET A 52 14.74 7.48 -0.36
CA MET A 52 13.63 6.59 -0.04
C MET A 52 12.95 6.02 -1.29
N LEU A 53 12.73 6.87 -2.29
CA LEU A 53 12.16 6.46 -3.58
C LEU A 53 13.07 5.51 -4.35
N LEU A 54 14.38 5.77 -4.40
CA LEU A 54 15.34 4.91 -5.10
C LEU A 54 15.47 3.55 -4.42
N GLU A 55 15.50 3.54 -3.09
CA GLU A 55 15.47 2.32 -2.28
C GLU A 55 14.22 1.50 -2.57
N PHE A 56 13.03 2.10 -2.49
CA PHE A 56 11.79 1.39 -2.80
C PHE A 56 11.72 0.95 -4.27
N SER A 57 12.20 1.77 -5.20
CA SER A 57 12.19 1.44 -6.62
C SER A 57 12.97 0.17 -6.94
N SER A 58 14.03 -0.13 -6.19
CA SER A 58 14.81 -1.35 -6.36
C SER A 58 14.00 -2.64 -6.10
N VAL A 59 13.06 -2.60 -5.14
CA VAL A 59 12.17 -3.72 -4.81
C VAL A 59 10.87 -3.69 -5.61
N PHE A 60 10.40 -2.50 -6.00
CA PHE A 60 9.13 -2.32 -6.70
C PHE A 60 9.25 -2.51 -8.22
N SER A 61 10.40 -2.23 -8.83
CA SER A 61 10.58 -2.29 -10.29
C SER A 61 10.44 -3.69 -10.88
N PRO A 62 10.93 -4.77 -10.25
CA PRO A 62 10.66 -6.12 -10.75
C PRO A 62 9.16 -6.41 -10.76
N ILE A 63 8.61 -6.75 -11.94
CA ILE A 63 7.16 -6.84 -12.15
C ILE A 63 6.51 -7.86 -11.21
N TRP A 64 7.12 -9.05 -11.07
CA TRP A 64 6.52 -10.20 -10.39
C TRP A 64 7.03 -10.45 -8.96
N ASP A 65 8.11 -9.78 -8.55
CA ASP A 65 8.73 -10.05 -7.24
C ASP A 65 8.09 -9.23 -6.10
N PHE A 66 7.35 -8.18 -6.46
CA PHE A 66 6.59 -7.34 -5.54
C PHE A 66 5.18 -7.11 -6.09
N VAL A 67 4.18 -7.81 -5.55
CA VAL A 67 2.76 -7.59 -5.91
C VAL A 67 2.11 -6.73 -4.82
N PRO A 68 1.81 -5.46 -5.06
CA PRO A 68 1.20 -4.58 -4.06
C PRO A 68 -0.22 -5.02 -3.74
N ILE A 69 -0.55 -5.03 -2.46
CA ILE A 69 -1.87 -5.30 -1.91
C ILE A 69 -2.18 -4.14 -0.95
N GLY A 70 -3.16 -3.32 -1.30
CA GLY A 70 -3.44 -2.09 -0.58
C GLY A 70 -4.86 -1.60 -0.83
N GLU A 71 -5.18 -0.44 -0.27
CA GLU A 71 -6.48 0.20 -0.46
C GLU A 71 -6.27 1.49 -1.25
N ASN A 72 -6.99 1.64 -2.37
CA ASN A 72 -6.92 2.82 -3.22
C ASN A 72 -5.55 3.04 -3.91
N LEU A 73 -4.90 1.94 -4.30
CA LEU A 73 -3.52 1.88 -4.81
C LEU A 73 -3.21 2.79 -6.01
N LEU A 74 -4.21 3.16 -6.80
CA LEU A 74 -4.01 4.10 -7.91
C LEU A 74 -3.60 5.50 -7.41
N PHE A 75 -4.03 5.89 -6.21
CA PHE A 75 -3.53 7.09 -5.55
C PHE A 75 -2.03 6.97 -5.28
N ASP A 76 -1.62 5.88 -4.64
CA ASP A 76 -0.22 5.60 -4.27
C ASP A 76 0.69 5.56 -5.50
N PHE A 77 0.27 4.85 -6.54
CA PHE A 77 1.01 4.73 -7.80
C PHE A 77 1.17 6.06 -8.51
N ASN A 78 0.11 6.88 -8.55
CA ASN A 78 0.19 8.23 -9.11
C ASN A 78 1.17 9.10 -8.31
N PHE A 79 1.14 9.01 -6.98
CA PHE A 79 2.05 9.76 -6.12
C PHE A 79 3.50 9.34 -6.35
N LEU A 80 3.79 8.03 -6.30
CA LEU A 80 5.11 7.47 -6.56
C LEU A 80 5.64 7.87 -7.94
N ASN A 81 4.83 7.74 -8.99
CA ASN A 81 5.25 8.09 -10.35
C ASN A 81 5.62 9.56 -10.48
N HIS A 82 4.81 10.46 -9.90
CA HIS A 82 5.07 11.89 -9.91
C HIS A 82 6.35 12.23 -9.14
N LYS A 83 6.54 11.65 -7.95
CA LYS A 83 7.70 11.91 -7.11
C LYS A 83 8.99 11.33 -7.67
N MET A 84 8.95 10.15 -8.29
CA MET A 84 10.06 9.62 -9.08
C MET A 84 10.48 10.60 -10.18
N LYS A 85 9.51 11.10 -10.96
CA LYS A 85 9.77 12.06 -12.05
C LYS A 85 10.40 13.34 -11.51
N GLN A 86 9.83 13.89 -10.46
CA GLN A 86 10.27 15.13 -9.82
C GLN A 86 11.72 15.02 -9.29
N HIS A 87 12.08 13.91 -8.64
CA HIS A 87 13.37 13.77 -7.95
C HIS A 87 14.48 13.15 -8.81
N THR A 88 14.14 12.41 -9.86
CA THR A 88 15.11 11.62 -10.64
C THR A 88 15.07 11.90 -12.14
N GLY A 89 14.04 12.60 -12.65
CA GLY A 89 13.78 12.74 -14.08
C GLY A 89 13.28 11.45 -14.76
N LYS A 90 13.17 10.34 -14.02
CA LYS A 90 12.63 9.06 -14.50
C LYS A 90 11.25 8.83 -13.90
N GLU A 91 10.38 8.14 -14.63
CA GLU A 91 9.05 7.75 -14.18
C GLU A 91 8.79 6.28 -14.51
N TYR A 92 7.87 5.64 -13.79
CA TYR A 92 7.44 4.27 -14.10
C TYR A 92 6.62 4.25 -15.40
N GLY A 93 5.72 5.22 -15.55
CA GLY A 93 4.84 5.36 -16.71
C GLY A 93 3.62 4.44 -16.70
N LEU A 94 2.63 4.75 -17.53
CA LEU A 94 1.35 4.03 -17.57
C LEU A 94 1.51 2.56 -17.94
N GLN A 95 2.41 2.25 -18.89
CA GLN A 95 2.65 0.88 -19.32
C GLN A 95 3.20 -0.01 -18.18
N PHE A 96 4.03 0.55 -17.31
CA PHE A 96 4.53 -0.15 -16.14
C PHE A 96 3.37 -0.54 -15.21
N PHE A 97 2.52 0.43 -14.82
CA PHE A 97 1.40 0.16 -13.92
C PHE A 97 0.32 -0.72 -14.54
N ALA A 98 0.13 -0.66 -15.87
CA ALA A 98 -0.76 -1.56 -16.58
C ALA A 98 -0.27 -3.02 -16.56
N ASN A 99 1.05 -3.24 -16.54
CA ASN A 99 1.66 -4.57 -16.51
C ASN A 99 1.98 -5.06 -15.09
N LYS A 100 2.02 -4.16 -14.10
CA LYS A 100 2.29 -4.48 -12.71
C LYS A 100 1.07 -5.19 -12.11
N PRO A 101 1.17 -6.45 -11.64
CA PRO A 101 0.08 -7.06 -10.89
C PRO A 101 -0.10 -6.35 -9.54
N PHE A 102 -1.35 -6.10 -9.14
CA PHE A 102 -1.68 -5.58 -7.81
C PHE A 102 -3.10 -6.01 -7.39
N ILE A 103 -3.36 -5.98 -6.09
CA ILE A 103 -4.70 -6.18 -5.51
C ILE A 103 -5.10 -4.90 -4.79
N ASP A 104 -5.99 -4.13 -5.42
CA ASP A 104 -6.66 -3.02 -4.73
C ASP A 104 -7.93 -3.53 -4.05
N ILE A 105 -7.88 -3.63 -2.72
CA ILE A 105 -8.99 -4.18 -1.94
C ILE A 105 -10.18 -3.22 -1.87
N LYS A 106 -10.05 -1.97 -2.31
CA LYS A 106 -11.15 -0.99 -2.35
C LYS A 106 -12.41 -1.57 -2.98
N HIS A 107 -12.27 -2.27 -4.10
CA HIS A 107 -13.39 -2.89 -4.81
C HIS A 107 -14.01 -4.05 -4.02
N ILE A 108 -13.19 -4.84 -3.33
CA ILE A 108 -13.64 -5.94 -2.47
C ILE A 108 -14.41 -5.39 -1.27
N LEU A 109 -13.93 -4.30 -0.68
CA LEU A 109 -14.60 -3.62 0.43
C LEU A 109 -15.95 -3.04 0.00
N VAL A 110 -16.10 -2.53 -1.23
CA VAL A 110 -17.40 -2.10 -1.76
C VAL A 110 -18.38 -3.28 -1.84
N VAL A 111 -17.92 -4.44 -2.33
CA VAL A 111 -18.75 -5.66 -2.36
C VAL A 111 -19.15 -6.10 -0.95
N LYS A 112 -18.19 -6.13 0.00
CA LYS A 112 -18.45 -6.43 1.42
C LYS A 112 -19.41 -5.44 2.06
N ASN A 113 -19.37 -4.18 1.61
CA ASN A 113 -20.31 -3.11 1.98
C ASN A 113 -21.63 -3.16 1.18
N ARG A 114 -22.07 -4.35 0.76
CA ARG A 114 -23.33 -4.58 0.04
C ARG A 114 -23.48 -3.73 -1.23
N GLY A 115 -22.36 -3.46 -1.91
CA GLY A 115 -22.31 -2.64 -3.12
C GLY A 115 -22.34 -1.12 -2.85
N SER A 116 -22.35 -0.67 -1.60
CA SER A 116 -22.29 0.77 -1.30
C SER A 116 -20.87 1.31 -1.42
N PHE A 117 -20.71 2.32 -2.29
CA PHE A 117 -19.46 3.05 -2.46
C PHE A 117 -19.16 4.02 -1.31
N LYS A 118 -20.15 4.39 -0.50
CA LYS A 118 -19.93 5.25 0.67
C LYS A 118 -19.74 4.38 1.91
N GLY A 119 -18.69 4.67 2.69
CA GLY A 119 -18.37 3.99 3.94
C GLY A 119 -17.77 2.59 3.79
N TYR A 120 -17.32 2.19 2.58
CA TYR A 120 -16.71 0.86 2.38
C TYR A 120 -15.48 0.63 3.26
N ASN A 121 -14.75 1.70 3.56
CA ASN A 121 -13.52 1.70 4.34
C ASN A 121 -13.77 1.40 5.83
N HIS A 122 -15.00 1.52 6.33
CA HIS A 122 -15.33 1.14 7.71
C HIS A 122 -15.07 -0.35 7.99
N CYS A 123 -15.09 -1.19 6.95
CA CYS A 123 -14.74 -2.61 7.06
C CYS A 123 -13.27 -2.86 7.45
N LEU A 124 -12.38 -1.87 7.33
CA LEU A 124 -10.98 -1.99 7.74
C LEU A 124 -10.78 -1.77 9.25
N GLY A 125 -11.79 -1.26 9.97
CA GLY A 125 -11.66 -0.93 11.39
C GLY A 125 -10.66 0.20 11.67
N LYS A 126 -10.26 0.97 10.66
CA LYS A 126 -9.40 2.15 10.80
C LYS A 126 -10.11 3.19 11.68
N THR A 127 -9.51 3.59 12.79
CA THR A 127 -10.10 4.53 13.76
C THR A 127 -9.88 6.01 13.41
N GLY A 128 -9.53 6.32 12.15
CA GLY A 128 -9.16 7.66 11.69
C GLY A 128 -7.76 8.08 12.15
N GLY A 129 -7.13 8.99 11.40
CA GLY A 129 -5.79 9.51 11.74
C GLY A 129 -5.03 10.14 10.57
N GLY A 130 -5.25 9.68 9.34
CA GLY A 130 -4.47 10.12 8.17
C GLY A 130 -4.55 11.63 7.90
N SER A 131 -5.69 12.26 8.23
CA SER A 131 -5.84 13.72 8.11
C SER A 131 -4.93 14.51 9.04
N TYR A 132 -4.37 13.89 10.10
CA TYR A 132 -3.43 14.53 11.01
C TYR A 132 -1.97 14.40 10.57
N VAL A 133 -1.65 13.51 9.61
CA VAL A 133 -0.29 13.31 9.11
C VAL A 133 0.36 14.61 8.64
N PRO A 134 -0.31 15.49 7.88
CA PRO A 134 0.27 16.78 7.51
C PRO A 134 0.64 17.65 8.72
N THR A 135 -0.21 17.68 9.74
CA THR A 135 0.02 18.46 10.97
C THR A 135 1.16 17.86 11.79
N TRP A 136 1.17 16.54 12.00
CA TRP A 136 2.26 15.87 12.70
C TRP A 136 3.59 16.06 11.99
N TYR A 137 3.58 15.98 10.66
CA TYR A 137 4.76 16.19 9.84
C TYR A 137 5.31 17.62 9.99
N GLN A 138 4.43 18.63 9.92
CA GLN A 138 4.83 20.04 10.12
C GLN A 138 5.40 20.30 11.52
N ASN A 139 4.89 19.61 12.52
CA ASN A 139 5.36 19.73 13.91
C ASN A 139 6.62 18.90 14.22
N GLY A 140 7.08 18.04 13.29
CA GLY A 140 8.15 17.07 13.55
C GLY A 140 7.74 15.93 14.48
N ASP A 141 6.44 15.69 14.67
CA ASP A 141 5.86 14.60 15.48
C ASP A 141 5.98 13.24 14.75
N TYR A 142 7.18 12.87 14.30
CA TYR A 142 7.39 11.69 13.45
C TYR A 142 7.01 10.37 14.14
N ASP A 143 7.19 10.29 15.46
CA ASP A 143 6.79 9.10 16.24
C ASP A 143 5.27 8.85 16.16
N LYS A 144 4.45 9.92 16.09
CA LYS A 144 2.99 9.78 15.92
C LYS A 144 2.63 9.23 14.55
N ILE A 145 3.38 9.63 13.52
CA ILE A 145 3.20 9.13 12.15
C ILE A 145 3.58 7.64 12.12
N GLU A 146 4.70 7.24 12.73
CA GLU A 146 5.12 5.84 12.78
C GLU A 146 4.11 4.96 13.55
N ASP A 147 3.61 5.44 14.70
CA ASP A 147 2.56 4.76 15.46
C ASP A 147 1.26 4.60 14.67
N TYR A 148 0.89 5.63 13.92
CA TYR A 148 -0.28 5.61 13.04
C TYR A 148 -0.13 4.57 11.93
N ILE A 149 1.00 4.57 11.21
CA ILE A 149 1.31 3.60 10.15
C ILE A 149 1.22 2.17 10.68
N ARG A 150 1.80 1.88 11.86
CA ARG A 150 1.76 0.54 12.46
C ARG A 150 0.33 0.10 12.79
N LYS A 151 -0.51 1.01 13.28
CA LYS A 151 -1.93 0.73 13.55
C LYS A 151 -2.71 0.49 12.27
N GLU A 152 -2.49 1.32 11.24
CA GLU A 152 -3.14 1.14 9.93
C GLU A 152 -2.74 -0.19 9.27
N ALA A 153 -1.45 -0.52 9.27
CA ALA A 153 -0.94 -1.78 8.76
C ALA A 153 -1.59 -2.98 9.48
N TYR A 154 -1.67 -2.93 10.82
CA TYR A 154 -2.33 -3.95 11.62
C TYR A 154 -3.83 -4.09 11.27
N CYS A 155 -4.55 -2.97 11.20
CA CYS A 155 -5.97 -2.96 10.81
C CYS A 155 -6.17 -3.53 9.40
N PHE A 156 -5.36 -3.09 8.44
CA PHE A 156 -5.39 -3.56 7.06
C PHE A 156 -5.16 -5.07 6.98
N VAL A 157 -4.07 -5.56 7.57
CA VAL A 157 -3.68 -6.99 7.48
C VAL A 157 -4.75 -7.87 8.12
N ASN A 158 -5.30 -7.50 9.28
CA ASN A 158 -6.39 -8.28 9.90
C ASN A 158 -7.64 -8.30 9.03
N ALA A 159 -8.02 -7.17 8.44
CA ALA A 159 -9.16 -7.10 7.53
C ALA A 159 -8.91 -7.94 6.26
N TYR A 160 -7.70 -7.89 5.70
CA TYR A 160 -7.30 -8.68 4.55
C TYR A 160 -7.34 -10.17 4.86
N MET A 161 -6.81 -10.62 6.00
CA MET A 161 -6.91 -12.00 6.47
C MET A 161 -8.35 -12.48 6.70
N ALA A 162 -9.26 -11.58 7.10
CA ALA A 162 -10.68 -11.93 7.20
C ALA A 162 -11.31 -12.08 5.81
N ILE A 163 -10.98 -11.18 4.88
CA ILE A 163 -11.43 -11.22 3.49
C ILE A 163 -10.94 -12.50 2.80
N THR A 164 -9.66 -12.88 2.94
CA THR A 164 -9.11 -14.08 2.30
C THR A 164 -9.80 -15.37 2.73
N LYS A 165 -10.36 -15.42 3.95
CA LYS A 165 -11.16 -16.56 4.44
C LYS A 165 -12.58 -16.61 3.86
N GLU A 166 -13.12 -15.44 3.50
CA GLU A 166 -14.50 -15.28 3.01
C GLU A 166 -14.60 -15.37 1.47
N ILE A 167 -13.52 -15.06 0.75
CA ILE A 167 -13.53 -15.14 -0.72
C ILE A 167 -13.73 -16.61 -1.16
N PRO A 168 -14.70 -16.90 -2.05
CA PRO A 168 -15.01 -18.27 -2.46
C PRO A 168 -13.80 -19.07 -2.94
N LYS A 169 -13.89 -20.40 -2.79
CA LYS A 169 -12.93 -21.41 -3.26
C LYS A 169 -12.54 -21.30 -4.75
N ILE A 170 -13.22 -20.47 -5.54
CA ILE A 170 -12.88 -20.19 -6.95
C ILE A 170 -11.53 -19.47 -7.11
N LEU A 171 -10.97 -18.90 -6.02
CA LEU A 171 -9.61 -18.38 -5.96
C LEU A 171 -8.58 -19.38 -5.41
N LEU A 172 -8.98 -20.59 -5.02
CA LEU A 172 -8.00 -21.64 -4.76
C LEU A 172 -7.25 -21.92 -6.07
N PRO A 173 -5.94 -22.21 -6.02
CA PRO A 173 -5.19 -22.56 -7.21
C PRO A 173 -5.95 -23.68 -7.94
N PHE A 174 -6.06 -23.57 -9.27
CA PHE A 174 -6.39 -24.75 -10.06
C PHE A 174 -5.38 -25.84 -9.67
N GLU A 175 -5.85 -26.92 -9.04
CA GLU A 175 -5.06 -28.15 -8.97
C GLU A 175 -4.89 -28.59 -10.42
N THR A 176 -3.75 -28.23 -11.01
CA THR A 176 -3.37 -28.78 -12.31
C THR A 176 -3.29 -30.29 -12.13
N GLN A 177 -4.20 -31.02 -12.76
CA GLN A 177 -4.00 -32.45 -12.96
C GLN A 177 -2.62 -32.65 -13.61
N PRO A 178 -1.78 -33.56 -13.10
CA PRO A 178 -0.51 -33.85 -13.74
C PRO A 178 -0.76 -34.32 -15.18
N LEU A 179 -0.02 -33.73 -16.11
CA LEU A 179 0.06 -34.15 -17.52
C LEU A 179 0.54 -35.60 -17.64
#